data_AF-A0A378AIP3-F1
#
_entry.id   AF-A0A378AIP3-F1
#
_cell.length_a   1.000
_cell.length_b   1.000
_cell.length_c   1.000
_cell.angle_alpha   90.00
_cell.angle_beta   90.00
_cell.angle_gamma   90.00
#
_symmetry.space_group_name_H-M   'P 1'
#
loop_
_entity.id
_entity.type
_entity.pdbx_description
1 polymer ?
#
loop_
_entity_poly.entity_id
_entity_poly.type
_entity_poly.pdbx_seq_one_letter_code
_entity_poly.pdbx_strand_id
1 'polypeptide(L)' 'MKLFRILDPFTATLITVVLLASFFPARGAFVPFFEHLTTAAIALLFFMHGAKLSREAIIAGGSHWRLHLW' A
#
# COMPACT_ATOMS: atom_id res chain seq x y z
N MET A 1 22.25 19.79 4.54
CA MET A 1 22.35 18.61 3.66
C MET A 1 21.65 17.36 4.25
N LYS A 2 20.45 17.50 4.86
CA LYS A 2 19.65 16.37 5.41
C LYS A 2 18.43 16.00 4.54
N LEU A 3 18.08 16.83 3.54
CA LEU A 3 16.90 16.63 2.70
C LEU A 3 17.01 15.40 1.79
N PHE A 4 18.21 15.10 1.27
CA PHE A 4 18.44 13.93 0.41
C PHE A 4 18.30 12.58 1.13
N ARG A 5 18.29 12.54 2.48
CA ARG A 5 18.05 11.29 3.22
C ARG A 5 16.55 11.00 3.40
N ILE A 6 15.67 11.97 3.13
CA ILE A 6 14.21 11.82 3.17
C ILE A 6 13.67 11.33 1.82
N LEU A 7 14.37 11.62 0.72
CA LEU A 7 14.11 11.02 -0.58
C LEU A 7 14.80 9.67 -0.67
N ASP A 8 14.29 8.69 0.08
CA ASP A 8 14.57 7.30 -0.28
C ASP A 8 13.93 6.98 -1.65
N PRO A 9 14.47 6.01 -2.40
CA PRO A 9 13.98 5.68 -3.73
C PRO A 9 12.48 5.35 -3.77
N PHE A 10 11.94 4.82 -2.66
CA PHE A 10 10.52 4.50 -2.55
C PHE A 10 9.68 5.77 -2.43
N THR A 11 10.04 6.70 -1.54
CA THR A 11 9.38 8.02 -1.43
C THR A 11 9.49 8.81 -2.72
N ALA A 12 10.66 8.80 -3.39
CA ALA A 12 10.83 9.46 -4.69
C ALA A 12 9.89 8.89 -5.76
N THR A 13 9.77 7.57 -5.82
CA THR A 13 8.86 6.87 -6.75
C THR A 13 7.41 7.20 -6.43
N LEU A 14 7.03 7.19 -5.15
CA LEU A 14 5.67 7.48 -4.71
C LEU A 14 5.26 8.91 -5.09
N ILE A 15 6.11 9.91 -4.81
CA ILE A 15 5.87 11.30 -5.21
C ILE A 15 5.71 11.40 -6.74
N THR A 16 6.59 10.74 -7.49
CA THR A 16 6.54 10.75 -8.96
C THR A 16 5.22 10.18 -9.48
N VAL A 17 4.77 9.04 -8.95
CA VAL A 17 3.50 8.40 -9.34
C VAL A 17 2.30 9.29 -8.99
N VAL A 18 2.29 9.89 -7.80
CA VAL A 18 1.21 10.80 -7.37
C VAL A 18 1.12 12.03 -8.28
N LEU A 19 2.26 12.64 -8.60
CA LEU A 19 2.30 13.77 -9.52
C LEU A 19 1.79 13.38 -10.91
N LEU A 20 2.25 12.24 -11.43
CA LEU A 20 1.83 11.75 -12.74
C LEU A 20 0.31 11.51 -12.80
N ALA A 21 -0.26 10.84 -11.79
CA ALA A 21 -1.71 10.62 -11.70
C ALA A 21 -2.51 11.93 -11.56
N SER A 22 -1.94 12.93 -10.88
CA SER A 22 -2.57 14.23 -10.68
C SER A 22 -2.65 15.06 -11.96
N PHE A 23 -1.59 15.04 -12.78
CA PHE A 23 -1.56 15.75 -14.07
C PHE A 23 -2.24 14.95 -15.20
N PHE A 24 -2.18 13.63 -15.16
CA PHE A 24 -2.75 12.72 -16.16
C PHE A 24 -3.79 11.78 -15.51
N PRO A 25 -4.95 12.31 -15.08
CA PRO A 25 -6.00 11.47 -14.53
C PRO A 25 -6.60 10.58 -15.62
N ALA A 26 -6.92 9.33 -15.27
CA ALA A 26 -7.70 8.46 -16.14
C ALA A 26 -9.09 9.09 -16.39
N ARG A 27 -9.46 9.26 -17.66
CA ARG A 27 -10.74 9.85 -18.07
C ARG A 27 -11.46 8.94 -19.07
N GLY A 28 -12.79 9.00 -19.07
CA GLY A 28 -13.63 8.25 -20.00
C GLY A 28 -13.49 6.74 -19.86
N ALA A 29 -13.31 6.04 -20.98
CA ALA A 29 -13.29 4.59 -21.04
C ALA A 29 -12.15 3.91 -20.25
N PHE A 30 -11.09 4.64 -19.87
CA PHE A 30 -10.00 4.11 -19.04
C PHE A 30 -10.35 4.01 -17.56
N VAL A 31 -11.37 4.74 -17.09
CA VAL A 31 -11.80 4.73 -15.68
C VAL A 31 -12.13 3.32 -15.18
N PRO A 32 -13.03 2.54 -15.83
CA PRO A 32 -13.36 1.20 -15.35
C PRO A 32 -12.17 0.24 -15.41
N PHE A 33 -11.27 0.41 -16.39
CA PHE A 33 -10.05 -0.40 -16.47
C PHE A 33 -9.13 -0.18 -15.26
N PHE A 34 -8.83 1.07 -14.92
CA PHE A 34 -8.00 1.40 -13.77
C PHE A 34 -8.67 1.04 -12.43
N GLU A 35 -10.00 1.09 -12.35
CA GLU A 35 -10.76 0.66 -11.18
C GLU A 35 -10.63 -0.85 -10.93
N HIS A 36 -10.83 -1.67 -11.95
CA HIS A 36 -10.63 -3.12 -11.85
C HIS A 36 -9.17 -3.48 -11.56
N LEU A 37 -8.22 -2.79 -12.20
CA LEU A 37 -6.79 -2.99 -11.97
C LEU A 37 -6.41 -2.68 -10.50
N THR A 38 -6.91 -1.56 -9.97
CA THR A 38 -6.69 -1.17 -8.58
C THR A 38 -7.30 -2.18 -7.62
N THR A 39 -8.51 -2.65 -7.91
CA THR A 39 -9.19 -3.69 -7.13
C THR A 39 -8.37 -4.99 -7.09
N ALA A 40 -7.88 -5.45 -8.24
CA ALA A 40 -7.05 -6.64 -8.33
C ALA A 40 -5.71 -6.46 -7.59
N ALA A 41 -5.07 -5.30 -7.71
CA ALA A 41 -3.83 -4.98 -7.01
C ALA A 41 -4.02 -4.99 -5.48
N ILE A 42 -5.08 -4.36 -4.98
CA ILE A 42 -5.42 -4.37 -3.54
C ILE A 42 -5.73 -5.80 -3.09
N ALA A 43 -6.55 -6.54 -3.83
CA ALA A 43 -6.87 -7.93 -3.50
C ALA A 43 -5.61 -8.79 -3.40
N LEU A 44 -4.67 -8.62 -4.35
CA LEU A 44 -3.40 -9.34 -4.34
C LEU A 44 -2.50 -8.89 -3.18
N LEU A 45 -2.42 -7.59 -2.87
CA LEU A 45 -1.68 -7.09 -1.71
C LEU A 45 -2.20 -7.72 -0.43
N PHE A 46 -3.51 -7.67 -0.18
CA PHE A 46 -4.13 -8.30 0.98
C PHE A 46 -3.93 -9.82 0.98
N PHE A 47 -4.05 -10.48 -0.17
CA PHE A 47 -3.79 -11.91 -0.30
C PHE A 47 -2.34 -12.25 0.04
N MET A 48 -1.36 -11.49 -0.45
CA MET A 48 0.06 -11.71 -0.13
C MET A 48 0.36 -11.44 1.35
N HIS A 49 -0.24 -10.39 1.94
CA HIS A 49 -0.11 -10.14 3.38
C HIS A 49 -0.76 -11.27 4.19
N GLY A 50 -1.93 -11.76 3.78
CA GLY A 50 -2.63 -12.90 4.37
C GLY A 50 -1.87 -14.23 4.20
N ALA A 51 -1.26 -14.47 3.05
CA ALA A 51 -0.48 -15.66 2.76
C ALA A 51 0.87 -15.67 3.51
N LYS A 52 1.43 -14.48 3.79
CA LYS A 52 2.66 -14.30 4.57
C LYS A 52 2.41 -14.23 6.08
N LEU A 53 1.16 -14.15 6.52
CA LEU A 53 0.78 -14.23 7.94
C LEU A 53 1.01 -15.67 8.43
N SER A 54 2.21 -15.91 8.96
CA SER A 54 2.50 -17.13 9.70
C SER A 54 1.55 -17.23 10.90
N ARG A 55 1.10 -18.44 11.22
CA ARG A 55 0.20 -18.71 12.36
C ARG A 55 0.76 -18.13 13.66
N GLU A 56 2.09 -18.05 13.79
CA GLU A 56 2.77 -17.41 14.91
C GLU A 56 2.50 -15.90 15.02
N ALA A 57 2.41 -15.17 13.90
CA ALA A 57 2.15 -13.72 13.90
C ALA A 57 0.72 -13.39 14.32
N ILE A 58 -0.24 -14.26 13.97
CA ILE A 58 -1.64 -14.16 14.43
C ILE A 58 -1.71 -14.41 15.94
N ILE A 59 -1.00 -15.42 16.45
CA ILE A 59 -0.96 -15.74 17.89
C ILE A 59 -0.22 -14.65 18.68
N ALA A 60 0.87 -14.09 18.15
CA ALA A 60 1.62 -13.01 18.78
C ALA A 60 0.90 -11.65 18.75
N GLY A 61 0.13 -11.37 17.69
CA GLY A 61 -0.77 -10.22 17.60
C GLY A 61 -1.97 -10.37 18.53
N GLY A 62 -2.47 -11.60 18.70
CA GLY A 62 -3.45 -11.95 19.71
C GLY A 62 -2.90 -11.72 21.11
N SER A 63 -1.75 -12.30 21.49
CA SER A 63 -1.23 -12.32 22.86
C SER A 63 -0.94 -10.94 23.48
N HIS A 64 -0.81 -9.89 22.67
CA HIS A 64 -0.68 -8.51 23.12
C HIS A 64 -2.01 -7.74 23.23
N TRP A 65 -3.14 -8.44 23.42
CA TRP A 65 -4.45 -7.85 23.69
C TRP A 65 -4.46 -6.88 24.90
N ARG A 66 -3.53 -7.05 25.85
CA ARG A 66 -3.38 -6.18 27.03
C ARG A 66 -2.78 -4.79 26.76
N LEU A 67 -2.17 -4.55 25.59
CA LEU A 67 -1.67 -3.21 25.19
C LEU A 67 -2.69 -2.40 24.38
N HIS A 68 -3.71 -3.05 23.82
CA HIS A 68 -4.73 -2.39 22.98
C HIS A 68 -5.89 -1.80 23.80
N LEU A 69 -5.95 -2.10 25.10
CA LEU A 69 -7.00 -1.70 26.02
C LEU A 69 -6.60 -0.53 26.93
N TRP A 70 -5.44 0.11 26.67
CA TRP A 70 -4.97 1.31 27.37
C TRP A 70 -4.92 2.50 26.42
#